data_AF-A0AAF0L7T9-F1
#
_entry.id   AF-A0AAF0L7T9-F1
#
_cell.length_a   1.000
_cell.length_b   1.000
_cell.length_c   1.000
_cell.angle_alpha   90.00
_cell.angle_beta   90.00
_cell.angle_gamma   90.00
#
_symmetry.space_group_name_H-M   'P 1'
#
loop_
_entity.id
_entity.type
_entity.pdbx_description
1 polymer ?
#
loop_
_entity_poly.entity_id
_entity_poly.type
_entity_poly.pdbx_seq_one_letter_code
_entity_poly.pdbx_strand_id
1 'polypeptide(L)'
;MDADAFLDGEDVEGNLVVLTDLDALSSPASAARMGKLRMKVHAEVKAGRRFVLQSRAPRLIYASRGSLLAQDATFATGPSRSSWADPHHATPVFEAELDETRPFRTVLRQTLTELGVSVCARLDRLVYESGNPAPGVHELDATEVEALRGAGLVDSVGGWQVEDLAAVLRRELTDVLDEGRDGSSYLSDVVVEFDALTSALRRTVRAAARARWGPSWASECLPEAVALEVVKRASSELAPMVESIEDIRDALAWLSAKELLGLRRESALGGLGMSESMWKAAERELAAVEDRLRFFGHLTRQDEACVKKWSGWLGQKLSHTSHLSPDSGLAIESANEGALLRQIRDGLLHNPAFSTASGAAFMQLVTSTLRFLRLAADHRAPYTRPFPKGKAPLEAALQEHYFWYLGATGLGDSTFMEVPNISTGRVDVLVVGEGGKRFVTEVKRELSDASFPAIADAYFGQAADYHVNSDPLGQLLVLDLTDHSEGVPAVANSISVETRDVGGSLRSIVIYVVRGNRPEPSATKSPRPVQSGPENE
;
A
#
# COMPACT_ATOMS: atom_id res chain seq x y z
N MET A 1 -35.83 -10.80 22.47
CA MET A 1 -36.90 -9.96 21.90
C MET A 1 -36.33 -9.36 20.64
N ASP A 2 -37.08 -9.41 19.55
CA ASP A 2 -36.54 -9.07 18.24
C ASP A 2 -36.31 -7.56 18.12
N ALA A 3 -35.27 -7.18 17.40
CA ALA A 3 -34.87 -5.79 17.24
C ALA A 3 -35.98 -4.93 16.60
N ASP A 4 -36.77 -5.50 15.69
CA ASP A 4 -37.92 -4.83 15.08
C ASP A 4 -39.09 -4.66 16.06
N ALA A 5 -39.41 -5.70 16.85
CA ALA A 5 -40.43 -5.62 17.89
C ALA A 5 -40.07 -4.56 18.95
N PHE A 6 -38.79 -4.50 19.33
CA PHE A 6 -38.30 -3.45 20.22
C PHE A 6 -38.43 -2.06 19.61
N LEU A 7 -38.12 -1.90 18.33
CA LEU A 7 -38.29 -0.63 17.62
C LEU A 7 -39.74 -0.18 17.63
N ASP A 8 -40.65 -1.11 17.30
CA ASP A 8 -42.09 -0.86 17.12
C ASP A 8 -42.84 -0.64 18.44
N GLY A 9 -42.16 -0.81 19.57
CA GLY A 9 -42.63 -0.33 20.88
C GLY A 9 -43.28 -1.40 21.74
N GLU A 10 -42.98 -2.68 21.51
CA GLU A 10 -43.37 -3.73 22.45
C GLU A 10 -42.79 -3.47 23.85
N ASP A 11 -43.62 -3.75 24.86
CA ASP A 11 -43.26 -3.56 26.26
C ASP A 11 -42.17 -4.56 26.66
N VAL A 12 -41.13 -4.03 27.31
CA VAL A 12 -39.97 -4.83 27.72
C VAL A 12 -40.00 -5.05 29.23
N GLU A 13 -40.27 -6.29 29.64
CA GLU A 13 -40.23 -6.70 31.03
C GLU A 13 -38.78 -6.79 31.54
N GLY A 14 -38.52 -6.16 32.70
CA GLY A 14 -37.25 -6.27 33.42
C GLY A 14 -36.14 -5.31 32.99
N ASN A 15 -35.05 -5.30 33.79
CA ASN A 15 -33.93 -4.36 33.63
C ASN A 15 -32.85 -4.82 32.63
N LEU A 16 -32.96 -6.03 32.07
CA LEU A 16 -32.05 -6.58 31.09
C LEU A 16 -32.83 -6.96 29.83
N VAL A 17 -32.44 -6.41 28.69
CA VAL A 17 -33.06 -6.68 27.40
C VAL A 17 -32.06 -7.43 26.53
N VAL A 18 -32.46 -8.60 26.04
CA VAL A 18 -31.70 -9.32 25.01
C VAL A 18 -32.35 -9.01 23.66
N LEU A 19 -31.63 -8.27 22.82
CA LEU A 19 -32.06 -7.96 21.46
C LEU A 19 -31.50 -8.99 20.48
N THR A 20 -32.40 -9.63 19.75
CA THR A 20 -32.14 -10.65 18.73
C THR A 20 -32.42 -10.11 17.33
N ASP A 21 -31.99 -10.84 16.30
CA ASP A 21 -32.29 -10.55 14.88
C ASP A 21 -31.92 -9.14 14.41
N LEU A 22 -30.80 -8.60 14.91
CA LEU A 22 -30.20 -7.35 14.43
C LEU A 22 -29.89 -7.39 12.92
N ASP A 23 -29.72 -8.59 12.38
CA ASP A 23 -29.37 -8.89 11.00
C ASP A 23 -30.49 -8.50 10.01
N ALA A 24 -31.76 -8.62 10.42
CA ALA A 24 -32.90 -8.19 9.59
C ALA A 24 -32.86 -6.68 9.28
N LEU A 25 -32.15 -5.91 10.11
CA LEU A 25 -31.99 -4.47 9.99
C LEU A 25 -30.68 -4.06 9.27
N SER A 26 -29.86 -5.02 8.86
CA SER A 26 -28.54 -4.77 8.25
C SER A 26 -28.58 -4.46 6.74
N SER A 27 -29.74 -4.64 6.09
CA SER A 27 -29.88 -4.35 4.66
C SER A 27 -29.82 -2.83 4.38
N PRO A 28 -29.37 -2.40 3.19
CA PRO A 28 -29.39 -0.99 2.79
C PRO A 28 -30.79 -0.36 2.88
N ALA A 29 -31.83 -1.15 2.62
CA ALA A 29 -33.24 -0.72 2.73
C ALA A 29 -33.66 -0.44 4.19
N SER A 30 -33.03 -1.11 5.16
CA SER A 30 -33.34 -1.00 6.59
C SER A 30 -32.38 -0.06 7.36
N ALA A 31 -31.41 0.57 6.69
CA ALA A 31 -30.39 1.41 7.34
C ALA A 31 -30.98 2.53 8.23
N ALA A 32 -32.09 3.14 7.80
CA ALA A 32 -32.80 4.16 8.58
C ALA A 32 -33.41 3.60 9.89
N ARG A 33 -33.87 2.33 9.88
CA ARG A 33 -34.38 1.64 11.07
C ARG A 33 -33.25 1.31 12.04
N MET A 34 -32.09 0.87 11.55
CA MET A 34 -30.90 0.63 12.38
C MET A 34 -30.45 1.90 13.12
N GLY A 35 -30.49 3.07 12.45
CA GLY A 35 -30.22 4.36 13.08
C GLY A 35 -31.18 4.69 14.22
N LYS A 36 -32.49 4.41 14.04
CA LYS A 36 -33.52 4.58 15.07
C LYS A 36 -33.35 3.62 16.25
N LEU A 37 -33.01 2.36 15.96
CA LEU A 37 -32.78 1.34 16.99
C LEU A 37 -31.65 1.79 17.91
N ARG A 38 -30.53 2.24 17.33
CA ARG A 38 -29.41 2.78 18.10
C ARG A 38 -29.83 3.93 19.01
N MET A 39 -30.60 4.89 18.51
CA MET A 39 -31.07 6.01 19.32
C MET A 39 -31.93 5.54 20.50
N LYS A 40 -32.82 4.57 20.27
CA LYS A 40 -33.70 4.00 21.29
C LYS A 40 -32.91 3.23 22.35
N VAL A 41 -31.99 2.36 21.94
CA VAL A 41 -31.09 1.63 22.86
C VAL A 41 -30.26 2.60 23.70
N HIS A 42 -29.64 3.62 23.08
CA HIS A 42 -28.87 4.63 23.81
C HIS A 42 -29.71 5.41 24.84
N ALA A 43 -30.96 5.73 24.53
CA ALA A 43 -31.86 6.41 25.45
C ALA A 43 -32.21 5.54 26.66
N GLU A 44 -32.53 4.27 26.44
CA GLU A 44 -32.84 3.31 27.50
C GLU A 44 -31.61 2.95 28.36
N VAL A 45 -30.42 2.85 27.76
CA VAL A 45 -29.17 2.69 28.51
C VAL A 45 -28.92 3.88 29.42
N LYS A 46 -29.16 5.11 28.95
CA LYS A 46 -29.10 6.31 29.80
C LYS A 46 -30.15 6.31 30.92
N ALA A 47 -31.30 5.68 30.70
CA ALA A 47 -32.33 5.48 31.71
C ALA A 47 -32.01 4.33 32.70
N GLY A 48 -30.85 3.67 32.56
CA GLY A 48 -30.38 2.63 33.48
C GLY A 48 -30.73 1.19 33.07
N ARG A 49 -31.30 1.00 31.88
CA ARG A 49 -31.62 -0.34 31.35
C ARG A 49 -30.37 -0.98 30.74
N ARG A 50 -30.17 -2.28 30.95
CA ARG A 50 -29.04 -3.04 30.40
C ARG A 50 -29.46 -3.78 29.14
N PHE A 51 -28.56 -3.86 28.16
CA PHE A 51 -28.79 -4.56 26.90
C PHE A 51 -27.74 -5.63 26.68
N VAL A 52 -28.17 -6.76 26.13
CA VAL A 52 -27.33 -7.75 25.44
C VAL A 52 -27.77 -7.71 23.98
N LEU A 53 -26.81 -7.41 23.11
CA LEU A 53 -27.01 -7.36 21.68
C LEU A 53 -26.52 -8.68 21.10
N GLN A 54 -27.44 -9.49 20.60
CA GLN A 54 -27.17 -10.80 20.03
C GLN A 54 -27.37 -10.76 18.52
N SER A 55 -26.36 -11.20 17.79
CA SER A 55 -26.37 -11.32 16.34
C SER A 55 -26.12 -12.76 15.92
N ARG A 56 -26.76 -13.18 14.81
CA ARG A 56 -26.53 -14.45 14.12
C ARG A 56 -25.57 -14.31 12.94
N ALA A 57 -25.39 -13.11 12.40
CA ALA A 57 -24.51 -12.88 11.28
C ALA A 57 -23.15 -12.27 11.69
N PRO A 58 -22.05 -12.62 11.02
CA PRO A 58 -20.73 -12.17 11.43
C PRO A 58 -20.55 -10.68 11.21
N ARG A 59 -19.72 -10.04 12.06
CA ARG A 59 -19.46 -8.59 12.03
C ARG A 59 -19.01 -8.05 10.67
N LEU A 60 -18.43 -8.90 9.84
CA LEU A 60 -17.95 -8.60 8.48
C LEU A 60 -19.08 -8.27 7.49
N ILE A 61 -20.32 -8.73 7.72
CA ILE A 61 -21.42 -8.54 6.76
C ILE A 61 -22.14 -7.19 6.92
N TYR A 62 -21.90 -6.46 8.01
CA TYR A 62 -22.54 -5.17 8.24
C TYR A 62 -21.90 -4.05 7.42
N ALA A 63 -22.57 -3.65 6.34
CA ALA A 63 -22.17 -2.48 5.56
C ALA A 63 -22.68 -1.19 6.21
N SER A 64 -21.80 -0.47 6.95
CA SER A 64 -21.61 0.99 6.84
C SER A 64 -21.05 1.67 8.10
N ARG A 65 -20.20 2.66 7.81
CA ARG A 65 -19.67 3.73 8.67
C ARG A 65 -20.81 4.53 9.31
N GLY A 66 -21.32 4.12 10.46
CA GLY A 66 -22.28 4.98 11.13
C GLY A 66 -23.00 4.45 12.36
N SER A 67 -23.10 3.13 12.56
CA SER A 67 -23.75 2.57 13.75
C SER A 67 -22.88 1.49 14.39
N LEU A 68 -22.26 1.82 15.52
CA LEU A 68 -21.48 0.88 16.34
C LEU A 68 -22.35 -0.26 16.92
N LEU A 69 -23.68 -0.14 16.91
CA LEU A 69 -24.59 -1.09 17.58
C LEU A 69 -24.44 -2.54 17.09
N ALA A 70 -24.31 -2.76 15.77
CA ALA A 70 -24.10 -4.09 15.21
C ALA A 70 -22.63 -4.58 15.38
N GLN A 71 -21.68 -3.64 15.49
CA GLN A 71 -20.27 -3.95 15.78
C GLN A 71 -20.06 -4.29 17.27
N ASP A 72 -20.84 -3.68 18.15
CA ASP A 72 -20.86 -3.88 19.60
C ASP A 72 -21.67 -5.12 20.01
N ALA A 73 -22.42 -5.71 19.08
CA ALA A 73 -23.12 -6.96 19.31
C ALA A 73 -22.11 -8.08 19.63
N THR A 74 -22.42 -8.86 20.66
CA THR A 74 -21.68 -10.09 20.95
C THR A 74 -22.21 -11.15 20.01
N PHE A 75 -21.31 -11.75 19.24
CA PHE A 75 -21.68 -12.83 18.34
C PHE A 75 -22.16 -14.02 19.15
N ALA A 76 -23.31 -14.60 18.79
CA ALA A 76 -23.80 -15.80 19.45
C ALA A 76 -22.86 -16.97 19.10
N THR A 77 -21.97 -17.35 20.01
CA THR A 77 -21.13 -18.53 19.82
C THR A 77 -21.97 -19.79 19.96
N GLY A 78 -21.85 -20.72 19.01
CA GLY A 78 -22.25 -22.10 19.24
C GLY A 78 -21.49 -22.72 20.43
N PRO A 79 -22.04 -23.76 21.09
CA PRO A 79 -21.42 -24.36 22.27
C PRO A 79 -20.04 -24.99 21.92
N SER A 80 -19.01 -24.70 22.72
CA SER A 80 -17.66 -25.25 22.57
C SER A 80 -17.56 -26.69 23.08
N ARG A 81 -16.81 -27.58 22.42
CA ARG A 81 -16.62 -29.00 22.81
C ARG A 81 -16.17 -29.23 24.27
N SER A 82 -15.54 -28.26 24.93
CA SER A 82 -15.17 -28.37 26.36
C SER A 82 -16.34 -28.26 27.33
N SER A 83 -17.51 -27.76 26.89
CA SER A 83 -18.75 -27.75 27.68
C SER A 83 -19.56 -29.04 27.53
N TRP A 84 -19.03 -30.06 26.84
CA TRP A 84 -19.75 -31.28 26.40
C TRP A 84 -19.47 -32.53 27.25
N ALA A 85 -18.83 -32.41 28.41
CA ALA A 85 -18.65 -33.56 29.31
C ALA A 85 -19.96 -33.95 30.05
N ASP A 86 -21.06 -33.24 29.82
CA ASP A 86 -22.39 -33.54 30.37
C ASP A 86 -23.31 -34.15 29.29
N PRO A 87 -23.75 -35.42 29.42
CA PRO A 87 -24.60 -36.12 28.44
C PRO A 87 -26.01 -35.53 28.26
N HIS A 88 -26.39 -34.51 29.02
CA HIS A 88 -27.75 -33.95 29.00
C HIS A 88 -27.92 -32.63 28.23
N HIS A 89 -26.89 -32.14 27.52
CA HIS A 89 -27.00 -30.90 26.73
C HIS A 89 -26.61 -31.10 25.26
N ALA A 90 -27.43 -30.47 24.41
CA ALA A 90 -27.65 -30.77 23.00
C ALA A 90 -26.42 -30.68 22.07
N THR A 91 -26.60 -31.39 20.96
CA THR A 91 -25.83 -31.50 19.73
C THR A 91 -25.41 -30.15 19.10
N PRO A 92 -24.39 -30.13 18.21
CA PRO A 92 -23.91 -28.91 17.56
C PRO A 92 -25.06 -28.17 16.86
N VAL A 93 -24.91 -26.84 16.68
CA VAL A 93 -25.94 -25.98 16.04
C VAL A 93 -26.41 -26.55 14.69
N PHE A 94 -25.53 -27.27 13.97
CA PHE A 94 -25.92 -28.04 12.80
C PHE A 94 -26.90 -29.18 13.10
N GLU A 95 -26.63 -30.07 14.06
CA GLU A 95 -27.53 -31.19 14.37
C GLU A 95 -28.85 -30.78 15.04
N ALA A 96 -28.89 -29.64 15.73
CA ALA A 96 -30.14 -29.13 16.30
C ALA A 96 -31.15 -28.65 15.21
N GLU A 97 -30.67 -28.32 14.01
CA GLU A 97 -31.50 -27.95 12.86
C GLU A 97 -31.68 -29.08 11.82
N LEU A 98 -30.99 -30.20 12.00
CA LEU A 98 -31.15 -31.42 11.19
C LEU A 98 -32.29 -32.27 11.78
N ASP A 99 -33.53 -31.93 11.45
CA ASP A 99 -34.61 -32.91 11.50
C ASP A 99 -34.63 -33.74 10.20
N GLU A 100 -35.38 -34.85 10.17
CA GLU A 100 -35.54 -35.68 8.96
C GLU A 100 -36.12 -34.90 7.75
N THR A 101 -36.60 -33.67 7.94
CA THR A 101 -37.23 -32.81 6.93
C THR A 101 -36.27 -31.77 6.31
N ARG A 102 -35.11 -31.50 6.93
CA ARG A 102 -34.10 -30.55 6.43
C ARG A 102 -32.76 -31.22 6.13
N PRO A 103 -32.43 -31.44 4.84
CA PRO A 103 -31.15 -32.03 4.46
C PRO A 103 -29.95 -31.18 4.91
N PHE A 104 -28.87 -31.85 5.32
CA PHE A 104 -27.60 -31.21 5.71
C PHE A 104 -27.09 -30.14 4.75
N ARG A 105 -27.21 -30.38 3.45
CA ARG A 105 -26.81 -29.41 2.41
C ARG A 105 -27.61 -28.12 2.47
N THR A 106 -28.90 -28.18 2.81
CA THR A 106 -29.76 -27.00 2.92
C THR A 106 -29.33 -26.11 4.08
N VAL A 107 -29.08 -26.72 5.25
CA VAL A 107 -28.58 -26.01 6.43
C VAL A 107 -27.20 -25.40 6.13
N LEU A 108 -26.28 -26.18 5.57
CA LEU A 108 -24.94 -25.70 5.19
C LEU A 108 -25.00 -24.52 4.21
N ARG A 109 -25.83 -24.60 3.17
CA ARG A 109 -25.99 -23.51 2.19
C ARG A 109 -26.53 -22.25 2.85
N GLN A 110 -27.51 -22.39 3.75
CA GLN A 110 -28.04 -21.27 4.50
C GLN A 110 -26.95 -20.65 5.39
N THR A 111 -26.19 -21.46 6.13
CA THR A 111 -25.06 -20.99 6.94
C THR A 111 -24.01 -20.25 6.10
N LEU A 112 -23.64 -20.78 4.93
CA LEU A 112 -22.70 -20.11 4.02
C LEU A 112 -23.27 -18.78 3.51
N THR A 113 -24.56 -18.74 3.18
CA THR A 113 -25.23 -17.50 2.77
C THR A 113 -25.20 -16.45 3.89
N GLU A 114 -25.45 -16.86 5.13
CA GLU A 114 -25.41 -16.00 6.33
C GLU A 114 -23.99 -15.53 6.68
N LEU A 115 -22.95 -16.35 6.42
CA LEU A 115 -21.54 -15.97 6.56
C LEU A 115 -21.15 -14.85 5.57
N GLY A 116 -21.84 -14.79 4.44
CA GLY A 116 -21.68 -13.76 3.42
C GLY A 116 -20.51 -14.01 2.45
N VAL A 117 -20.61 -13.37 1.28
CA VAL A 117 -19.73 -13.57 0.11
C VAL A 117 -18.25 -13.41 0.44
N SER A 118 -17.87 -12.48 1.33
CA SER A 118 -16.46 -12.27 1.68
C SER A 118 -15.85 -13.47 2.41
N VAL A 119 -16.56 -14.05 3.37
CA VAL A 119 -16.08 -15.22 4.12
C VAL A 119 -16.14 -16.46 3.24
N CYS A 120 -17.19 -16.61 2.42
CA CYS A 120 -17.29 -17.69 1.45
C CYS A 120 -16.16 -17.65 0.43
N ALA A 121 -15.81 -16.49 -0.12
CA ALA A 121 -14.68 -16.36 -1.05
C ALA A 121 -13.34 -16.69 -0.37
N ARG A 122 -13.19 -16.37 0.92
CA ARG A 122 -12.02 -16.77 1.69
C ARG A 122 -11.96 -18.29 1.91
N LEU A 123 -13.08 -18.91 2.28
CA LEU A 123 -13.19 -20.36 2.43
C LEU A 123 -12.93 -21.09 1.10
N ASP A 124 -13.47 -20.56 0.00
CA ASP A 124 -13.26 -21.09 -1.34
C ASP A 124 -11.78 -21.12 -1.69
N ARG A 125 -11.08 -19.99 -1.48
CA ARG A 125 -9.62 -19.91 -1.60
C ARG A 125 -8.90 -20.92 -0.71
N LEU A 126 -9.31 -21.02 0.55
CA LEU A 126 -8.70 -21.92 1.51
C LEU A 126 -8.89 -23.40 1.10
N VAL A 127 -10.00 -23.75 0.47
CA VAL A 127 -10.37 -25.13 0.08
C VAL A 127 -9.86 -25.53 -1.31
N TYR A 128 -9.81 -24.58 -2.25
CA TYR A 128 -9.44 -24.81 -3.64
C TYR A 128 -8.00 -24.43 -3.96
N GLU A 129 -7.48 -23.30 -3.46
CA GLU A 129 -6.11 -22.86 -3.77
C GLU A 129 -5.05 -23.54 -2.89
N SER A 130 -5.36 -23.90 -1.64
CA SER A 130 -4.37 -24.52 -0.73
C SER A 130 -4.05 -25.98 -1.06
N GLY A 131 -4.96 -26.67 -1.77
CA GLY A 131 -4.87 -28.12 -2.03
C GLY A 131 -4.96 -29.00 -0.77
N ASN A 132 -5.15 -28.41 0.42
CA ASN A 132 -5.22 -29.13 1.69
C ASN A 132 -6.70 -29.46 2.01
N PRO A 133 -7.05 -30.74 2.29
CA PRO A 133 -8.40 -31.12 2.67
C PRO A 133 -8.86 -30.57 4.04
N ALA A 134 -7.91 -30.20 4.91
CA ALA A 134 -8.14 -29.58 6.22
C ALA A 134 -7.16 -28.41 6.42
N PRO A 135 -7.37 -27.29 5.72
CA PRO A 135 -6.47 -26.14 5.78
C PRO A 135 -6.41 -25.53 7.18
N GLY A 136 -5.34 -24.80 7.51
CA GLY A 136 -5.17 -24.27 8.85
C GLY A 136 -6.11 -23.11 9.14
N VAL A 137 -6.86 -23.15 10.25
CA VAL A 137 -7.67 -22.00 10.71
C VAL A 137 -6.82 -20.74 10.96
N HIS A 138 -5.51 -20.91 11.23
CA HIS A 138 -4.55 -19.82 11.39
C HIS A 138 -4.28 -19.01 10.11
N GLU A 139 -4.72 -19.49 8.94
CA GLU A 139 -4.64 -18.76 7.67
C GLU A 139 -5.77 -17.74 7.49
N LEU A 140 -6.73 -17.73 8.43
CA LEU A 140 -7.87 -16.82 8.48
C LEU A 140 -7.62 -15.72 9.51
N ASP A 141 -8.19 -14.54 9.28
CA ASP A 141 -8.11 -13.45 10.24
C ASP A 141 -9.03 -13.67 11.46
N ALA A 142 -8.83 -12.89 12.53
CA ALA A 142 -9.58 -13.06 13.77
C ALA A 142 -11.11 -12.91 13.59
N THR A 143 -11.53 -12.10 12.63
CA THR A 143 -12.94 -11.83 12.34
C THR A 143 -13.56 -12.95 11.50
N GLU A 144 -12.80 -13.51 10.56
CA GLU A 144 -13.17 -14.71 9.79
C GLU A 144 -13.30 -15.92 10.73
N VAL A 145 -12.36 -16.10 11.67
CA VAL A 145 -12.42 -17.16 12.68
C VAL A 145 -13.61 -16.97 13.63
N GLU A 146 -13.89 -15.74 14.05
CA GLU A 146 -15.09 -15.41 14.84
C GLU A 146 -16.36 -15.84 14.09
N ALA A 147 -16.47 -15.49 12.81
CA ALA A 147 -17.60 -15.83 11.95
C ALA A 147 -17.83 -17.35 11.86
N LEU A 148 -16.77 -18.09 11.55
CA LEU A 148 -16.83 -19.55 11.42
C LEU A 148 -17.16 -20.25 12.73
N ARG A 149 -16.77 -19.65 13.87
CA ARG A 149 -17.06 -20.20 15.19
C ARG A 149 -18.55 -20.12 15.54
N GLY A 150 -19.21 -19.00 15.26
CA GLY A 150 -20.67 -18.91 15.48
C GLY A 150 -21.48 -19.65 14.41
N ALA A 151 -20.94 -19.83 13.21
CA ALA A 151 -21.47 -20.78 12.24
C ALA A 151 -21.28 -22.26 12.66
N GLY A 152 -20.58 -22.54 13.78
CA GLY A 152 -20.33 -23.90 14.26
C GLY A 152 -19.35 -24.71 13.41
N LEU A 153 -18.64 -24.08 12.48
CA LEU A 153 -17.64 -24.72 11.62
C LEU A 153 -16.27 -24.86 12.31
N VAL A 154 -15.98 -23.98 13.28
CA VAL A 154 -14.72 -23.94 14.04
C VAL A 154 -15.01 -23.92 15.55
N ASP A 155 -14.23 -24.64 16.36
CA ASP A 155 -14.38 -24.63 17.83
C ASP A 155 -13.71 -23.42 18.53
N SER A 156 -13.80 -23.41 19.86
CA SER A 156 -13.17 -22.40 20.72
C SER A 156 -11.65 -22.40 20.66
N VAL A 157 -11.01 -23.49 20.21
CA VAL A 157 -9.55 -23.66 20.16
C VAL A 157 -9.01 -23.46 18.73
N GLY A 158 -9.89 -23.29 17.74
CA GLY A 158 -9.52 -23.08 16.33
C GLY A 158 -9.41 -24.38 15.53
N GLY A 159 -10.07 -25.45 15.96
CA GLY A 159 -10.20 -26.71 15.21
C GLY A 159 -11.48 -26.76 14.39
N TRP A 160 -11.40 -27.28 13.16
CA TRP A 160 -12.59 -27.54 12.33
C TRP A 160 -13.50 -28.59 12.97
N GLN A 161 -14.80 -28.34 12.98
CA GLN A 161 -15.82 -29.27 13.50
C GLN A 161 -16.34 -30.23 12.43
N VAL A 162 -15.97 -30.02 11.17
CA VAL A 162 -16.38 -30.84 10.03
C VAL A 162 -15.17 -31.62 9.52
N GLU A 163 -15.33 -32.95 9.43
CA GLU A 163 -14.35 -33.81 8.77
C GLU A 163 -14.44 -33.62 7.24
N ASP A 164 -13.29 -33.63 6.57
CA ASP A 164 -13.18 -33.39 5.11
C ASP A 164 -13.93 -32.12 4.65
N LEU A 165 -13.59 -31.01 5.31
CA LEU A 165 -14.13 -29.68 5.04
C LEU A 165 -14.13 -29.36 3.54
N ALA A 166 -13.06 -29.73 2.83
CA ALA A 166 -12.96 -29.52 1.40
C ALA A 166 -14.07 -30.25 0.62
N ALA A 167 -14.31 -31.55 0.86
CA ALA A 167 -15.37 -32.28 0.17
C ALA A 167 -16.76 -31.70 0.48
N VAL A 168 -16.97 -31.22 1.70
CA VAL A 168 -18.25 -30.69 2.17
C VAL A 168 -18.54 -29.29 1.58
N LEU A 169 -17.55 -28.40 1.59
CA LEU A 169 -17.75 -27.00 1.22
C LEU A 169 -17.70 -26.73 -0.29
N ARG A 170 -16.90 -27.45 -1.07
CA ARG A 170 -16.61 -27.13 -2.49
C ARG A 170 -17.84 -26.82 -3.34
N ARG A 171 -18.83 -27.71 -3.29
CA ARG A 171 -20.05 -27.59 -4.10
C ARG A 171 -20.97 -26.48 -3.60
N GLU A 172 -21.18 -26.39 -2.29
CA GLU A 172 -22.10 -25.39 -1.73
C GLU A 172 -21.50 -23.97 -1.79
N LEU A 173 -20.18 -23.82 -1.66
CA LEU A 173 -19.48 -22.55 -1.87
C LEU A 173 -19.64 -22.05 -3.30
N THR A 174 -19.52 -22.94 -4.29
CA THR A 174 -19.70 -22.58 -5.70
C THR A 174 -21.11 -22.02 -5.93
N ASP A 175 -22.14 -22.71 -5.45
CA ASP A 175 -23.53 -22.30 -5.61
C ASP A 175 -23.80 -20.95 -4.92
N VAL A 176 -23.35 -20.76 -3.67
CA VAL A 176 -23.55 -19.52 -2.90
C VAL A 176 -22.80 -18.33 -3.52
N LEU A 177 -21.58 -18.56 -4.02
CA LEU A 177 -20.80 -17.51 -4.67
C LEU A 177 -21.45 -17.11 -6.00
N ASP A 178 -21.85 -18.07 -6.84
CA ASP A 178 -22.52 -17.79 -8.12
C ASP A 178 -23.83 -17.01 -7.94
N GLU A 179 -24.63 -17.33 -6.92
CA GLU A 179 -25.87 -16.61 -6.56
C GLU A 179 -25.59 -15.19 -6.01
N GLY A 180 -24.44 -14.98 -5.36
CA GLY A 180 -24.04 -13.72 -4.73
C GLY A 180 -23.33 -12.71 -5.65
N ARG A 181 -23.34 -12.91 -6.98
CA ARG A 181 -22.64 -12.07 -7.98
C ARG A 181 -23.18 -10.65 -8.18
N ASP A 182 -24.09 -10.17 -7.35
CA ASP A 182 -24.62 -8.82 -7.47
C ASP A 182 -23.50 -7.78 -7.33
N GLY A 183 -23.31 -7.00 -8.40
CA GLY A 183 -22.23 -6.03 -8.64
C GLY A 183 -21.85 -5.20 -7.43
N SER A 184 -20.99 -5.75 -6.58
CA SER A 184 -20.43 -5.06 -5.43
C SER A 184 -19.64 -3.86 -5.91
N SER A 185 -19.90 -2.67 -5.37
CA SER A 185 -19.17 -1.43 -5.69
C SER A 185 -17.67 -1.54 -5.45
N TYR A 186 -17.24 -2.55 -4.69
CA TYR A 186 -15.85 -2.88 -4.48
C TYR A 186 -15.17 -3.49 -5.72
N LEU A 187 -15.91 -4.24 -6.55
CA LEU A 187 -15.39 -4.81 -7.79
C LEU A 187 -14.97 -3.71 -8.77
N SER A 188 -15.71 -2.59 -8.83
CA SER A 188 -15.36 -1.49 -9.72
C SER A 188 -14.03 -0.84 -9.35
N ASP A 189 -13.75 -0.68 -8.05
CA ASP A 189 -12.51 -0.04 -7.60
C ASP A 189 -11.29 -0.93 -7.89
N VAL A 190 -11.38 -2.23 -7.60
CA VAL A 190 -10.28 -3.18 -7.88
C VAL A 190 -10.03 -3.32 -9.37
N VAL A 191 -11.08 -3.41 -10.20
CA VAL A 191 -10.95 -3.49 -11.66
C VAL A 191 -10.28 -2.23 -12.22
N VAL A 192 -10.73 -1.04 -11.79
CA VAL A 192 -10.15 0.23 -12.24
C VAL A 192 -8.69 0.37 -11.80
N GLU A 193 -8.37 0.05 -10.55
CA GLU A 193 -6.99 0.11 -10.06
C GLU A 193 -6.09 -0.94 -10.72
N PHE A 194 -6.59 -2.15 -10.98
CA PHE A 194 -5.84 -3.20 -11.66
C PHE A 194 -5.57 -2.86 -13.13
N ASP A 195 -6.54 -2.28 -13.84
CA ASP A 195 -6.33 -1.79 -15.21
C ASP A 195 -5.33 -0.63 -15.25
N ALA A 196 -5.39 0.29 -14.28
CA ALA A 196 -4.41 1.37 -14.16
C ALA A 196 -2.99 0.84 -13.93
N LEU A 197 -2.85 -0.20 -13.10
CA LEU A 197 -1.59 -0.88 -12.79
C LEU A 197 -1.01 -1.60 -14.02
N THR A 198 -1.81 -2.42 -14.70
CA THR A 198 -1.36 -3.14 -15.91
C THR A 198 -1.03 -2.17 -17.04
N SER A 199 -1.79 -1.08 -17.18
CA SER A 199 -1.49 0.02 -18.11
C SER A 199 -0.19 0.74 -17.77
N ALA A 200 0.13 0.93 -16.48
CA ALA A 200 1.42 1.46 -16.07
C ALA A 200 2.57 0.51 -16.43
N LEU A 201 2.44 -0.79 -16.14
CA LEU A 201 3.43 -1.81 -16.50
C LEU A 201 3.68 -1.84 -18.01
N ARG A 202 2.61 -1.84 -18.83
CA ARG A 202 2.71 -1.81 -20.30
C ARG A 202 3.49 -0.59 -20.79
N ARG A 203 3.22 0.59 -20.20
CA ARG A 203 3.96 1.83 -20.54
C ARG A 203 5.45 1.71 -20.22
N THR A 204 5.81 1.18 -19.06
CA THR A 204 7.22 1.04 -18.68
C THR A 204 7.95 -0.01 -19.49
N VAL A 205 7.35 -1.18 -19.72
CA VAL A 205 7.92 -2.22 -20.59
C VAL A 205 8.15 -1.65 -21.99
N ARG A 206 7.17 -0.93 -22.55
CA ARG A 206 7.29 -0.28 -23.85
C ARG A 206 8.41 0.76 -23.89
N ALA A 207 8.53 1.58 -22.85
CA ALA A 207 9.59 2.59 -22.77
C ALA A 207 10.98 1.93 -22.74
N ALA A 208 11.15 0.90 -21.92
CA ALA A 208 12.39 0.14 -21.83
C ALA A 208 12.73 -0.58 -23.15
N ALA A 209 11.73 -1.21 -23.77
CA ALA A 209 11.90 -1.89 -25.05
C ALA A 209 12.28 -0.92 -26.18
N ARG A 210 11.61 0.23 -26.28
CA ARG A 210 11.94 1.27 -27.26
C ARG A 210 13.33 1.87 -27.05
N ALA A 211 13.72 2.08 -25.80
CA ALA A 211 15.06 2.58 -25.48
C ALA A 211 16.16 1.61 -25.93
N ARG A 212 15.86 0.30 -25.93
CA ARG A 212 16.83 -0.75 -26.28
C ARG A 212 16.86 -1.08 -27.78
N TRP A 213 15.70 -1.25 -28.41
CA TRP A 213 15.59 -1.78 -29.77
C TRP A 213 14.95 -0.82 -30.78
N GLY A 214 14.57 0.39 -30.34
CA GLY A 214 14.07 1.42 -31.24
C GLY A 214 12.77 1.00 -31.95
N PRO A 215 12.64 1.17 -33.29
CA PRO A 215 11.43 0.83 -34.04
C PRO A 215 11.04 -0.65 -34.00
N SER A 216 12.02 -1.56 -33.94
CA SER A 216 11.79 -3.02 -33.91
C SER A 216 11.46 -3.55 -32.52
N TRP A 217 11.19 -2.68 -31.54
CA TRP A 217 10.97 -3.08 -30.15
C TRP A 217 9.88 -4.13 -29.97
N ALA A 218 8.83 -4.14 -30.80
CA ALA A 218 7.71 -5.04 -30.59
C ALA A 218 8.08 -6.51 -30.89
N SER A 219 8.78 -6.76 -31.99
CA SER A 219 9.26 -8.11 -32.36
C SER A 219 10.45 -8.57 -31.53
N GLU A 220 11.32 -7.65 -31.11
CA GLU A 220 12.48 -7.98 -30.25
C GLU A 220 12.12 -8.18 -28.77
N CYS A 221 11.07 -7.50 -28.29
CA CYS A 221 10.61 -7.59 -26.90
C CYS A 221 9.78 -8.85 -26.62
N LEU A 222 9.13 -9.40 -27.64
CA LEU A 222 8.22 -10.54 -27.50
C LEU A 222 8.92 -11.84 -27.94
N PRO A 223 9.08 -12.81 -27.03
CA PRO A 223 9.53 -14.15 -27.38
C PRO A 223 8.60 -14.78 -28.43
N GLU A 224 9.15 -15.58 -29.34
CA GLU A 224 8.42 -16.14 -30.49
C GLU A 224 7.12 -16.87 -30.11
N ALA A 225 7.13 -17.63 -29.01
CA ALA A 225 5.94 -18.31 -28.51
C ALA A 225 4.83 -17.34 -28.05
N VAL A 226 5.23 -16.26 -27.36
CA VAL A 226 4.31 -15.22 -26.87
C VAL A 226 3.78 -14.40 -28.05
N ALA A 227 4.66 -14.07 -29.00
CA ALA A 227 4.31 -13.39 -30.25
C ALA A 227 3.20 -14.10 -31.02
N LEU A 228 3.36 -15.42 -31.21
CA LEU A 228 2.39 -16.24 -31.94
C LEU A 228 1.02 -16.25 -31.24
N GLU A 229 1.00 -16.33 -29.91
CA GLU A 229 -0.23 -16.33 -29.15
C GLU A 229 -0.90 -14.94 -29.14
N VAL A 230 -0.12 -13.84 -29.11
CA VAL A 230 -0.63 -12.47 -29.28
C VAL A 230 -1.29 -12.30 -30.66
N VAL A 231 -0.63 -12.72 -31.74
CA VAL A 231 -1.19 -12.69 -33.09
C VAL A 231 -2.49 -13.49 -33.14
N LYS A 232 -2.48 -14.73 -32.63
CA LYS A 232 -3.69 -15.58 -32.58
C LYS A 232 -4.86 -14.92 -31.84
N ARG A 233 -4.62 -14.30 -30.68
CA ARG A 233 -5.64 -13.55 -29.93
C ARG A 233 -6.14 -12.36 -30.74
N ALA A 234 -5.24 -11.56 -31.29
CA ALA A 234 -5.58 -10.38 -32.08
C ALA A 234 -6.36 -10.72 -33.36
N SER A 235 -5.96 -11.74 -34.11
CA SER A 235 -6.66 -12.19 -35.32
C SER A 235 -8.08 -12.69 -35.03
N SER A 236 -8.35 -13.19 -33.81
CA SER A 236 -9.68 -13.64 -33.39
C SER A 236 -10.66 -12.49 -33.14
N GLU A 237 -10.16 -11.29 -32.78
CA GLU A 237 -10.98 -10.10 -32.47
C GLU A 237 -10.96 -9.02 -33.56
N LEU A 238 -9.82 -8.80 -34.23
CA LEU A 238 -9.60 -7.67 -35.15
C LEU A 238 -9.81 -8.01 -36.64
N ALA A 239 -10.32 -9.21 -36.96
CA ALA A 239 -10.51 -9.73 -38.33
C ALA A 239 -9.19 -10.09 -39.06
N PRO A 240 -9.20 -10.72 -40.27
CA PRO A 240 -8.10 -11.56 -40.79
C PRO A 240 -6.88 -10.80 -41.34
N MET A 241 -6.68 -9.54 -40.96
CA MET A 241 -5.59 -8.69 -41.48
C MET A 241 -4.33 -8.73 -40.61
N VAL A 242 -4.35 -9.43 -39.48
CA VAL A 242 -3.21 -9.57 -38.57
C VAL A 242 -2.46 -10.86 -38.91
N GLU A 243 -1.33 -10.72 -39.60
CA GLU A 243 -0.45 -11.84 -39.97
C GLU A 243 0.84 -11.84 -39.11
N SER A 244 1.18 -10.69 -38.51
CA SER A 244 2.41 -10.45 -37.75
C SER A 244 2.19 -9.52 -36.55
N ILE A 245 3.19 -9.40 -35.67
CA ILE A 245 3.16 -8.45 -34.54
C ILE A 245 3.09 -7.01 -35.04
N GLU A 246 3.75 -6.74 -36.16
CA GLU A 246 3.86 -5.41 -36.76
C GLU A 246 2.51 -4.84 -37.20
N ASP A 247 1.53 -5.72 -37.47
CA ASP A 247 0.15 -5.34 -37.79
C ASP A 247 -0.66 -4.89 -36.55
N ILE A 248 -0.12 -5.10 -35.35
CA ILE A 248 -0.80 -4.82 -34.08
C ILE A 248 -0.31 -3.50 -33.49
N ARG A 249 -1.24 -2.55 -33.31
CA ARG A 249 -0.94 -1.22 -32.75
C ARG A 249 -0.25 -1.25 -31.38
N ASP A 250 -0.66 -2.17 -30.51
CA ASP A 250 -0.08 -2.34 -29.17
C ASP A 250 -0.06 -3.81 -28.75
N ALA A 251 0.98 -4.53 -29.13
CA ALA A 251 1.12 -5.96 -28.84
C ALA A 251 1.14 -6.27 -27.32
N LEU A 252 1.59 -5.33 -26.48
CA LEU A 252 1.59 -5.50 -25.02
C LEU A 252 0.18 -5.47 -24.42
N ALA A 253 -0.80 -4.88 -25.11
CA ALA A 253 -2.19 -4.84 -24.64
C ALA A 253 -2.84 -6.23 -24.60
N TRP A 254 -2.31 -7.16 -25.39
CA TRP A 254 -2.79 -8.54 -25.53
C TRP A 254 -2.17 -9.53 -24.55
N LEU A 255 -1.26 -9.05 -23.70
CA LEU A 255 -0.62 -9.83 -22.66
C LEU A 255 -1.41 -9.76 -21.36
N SER A 256 -1.50 -10.91 -20.69
CA SER A 256 -1.87 -10.99 -19.27
C SER A 256 -0.84 -10.29 -18.39
N ALA A 257 -1.21 -9.93 -17.16
CA ALA A 257 -0.28 -9.38 -16.17
C ALA A 257 0.90 -10.36 -15.91
N LYS A 258 0.61 -11.66 -15.90
CA LYS A 258 1.65 -12.71 -15.79
C LYS A 258 2.61 -12.69 -16.97
N GLU A 259 2.11 -12.68 -18.21
CA GLU A 259 2.95 -12.63 -19.41
C GLU A 259 3.78 -11.35 -19.45
N LEU A 260 3.16 -10.21 -19.12
CA LEU A 260 3.79 -8.89 -19.08
C LEU A 260 4.95 -8.82 -18.07
N LEU A 261 4.74 -9.36 -16.86
CA LEU A 261 5.80 -9.48 -15.86
C LEU A 261 6.84 -10.53 -16.27
N GLY A 262 6.44 -11.59 -16.96
CA GLY A 262 7.31 -12.64 -17.48
C GLY A 262 8.32 -12.13 -18.51
N LEU A 263 7.98 -11.09 -19.28
CA LEU A 263 8.85 -10.53 -20.32
C LEU A 263 10.24 -10.19 -19.81
N ARG A 264 10.40 -9.73 -18.57
CA ARG A 264 11.73 -9.45 -17.98
C ARG A 264 12.71 -10.62 -18.14
N ARG A 265 12.26 -11.86 -17.90
CA ARG A 265 13.11 -13.05 -17.94
C ARG A 265 13.50 -13.43 -19.36
N GLU A 266 12.60 -13.18 -20.30
CA GLU A 266 12.70 -13.68 -21.67
C GLU A 266 13.24 -12.63 -22.66
N SER A 267 13.20 -11.33 -22.30
CA SER A 267 13.49 -10.22 -23.24
C SER A 267 14.67 -9.32 -22.86
N ALA A 268 15.59 -9.71 -21.98
CA ALA A 268 16.77 -8.88 -21.61
C ALA A 268 16.44 -7.44 -21.13
N LEU A 269 15.20 -7.16 -20.70
CA LEU A 269 14.74 -5.85 -20.21
C LEU A 269 15.25 -5.50 -18.80
N GLY A 270 15.92 -6.42 -18.12
CA GLY A 270 16.46 -6.21 -16.79
C GLY A 270 15.37 -6.06 -15.71
N GLY A 271 15.76 -5.60 -14.52
CA GLY A 271 14.88 -5.60 -13.34
C GLY A 271 13.78 -4.55 -13.28
N LEU A 272 13.76 -3.58 -14.20
CA LEU A 272 12.85 -2.42 -14.18
C LEU A 272 12.77 -1.74 -12.79
N GLY A 273 13.86 -1.78 -12.01
CA GLY A 273 13.93 -1.21 -10.67
C GLY A 273 13.35 -2.07 -9.53
N MET A 274 13.10 -3.37 -9.78
CA MET A 274 12.61 -4.37 -8.81
C MET A 274 13.64 -5.48 -8.55
N SER A 275 13.77 -5.86 -7.27
CA SER A 275 14.49 -7.09 -6.89
C SER A 275 13.80 -8.33 -7.46
N GLU A 276 14.54 -9.43 -7.59
CA GLU A 276 13.98 -10.69 -8.12
C GLU A 276 12.90 -11.27 -7.21
N SER A 277 13.08 -11.18 -5.89
CA SER A 277 12.08 -11.63 -4.90
C SER A 277 10.78 -10.87 -5.02
N MET A 278 10.87 -9.54 -5.16
CA MET A 278 9.71 -8.68 -5.31
C MET A 278 9.01 -8.91 -6.66
N TRP A 279 9.78 -9.19 -7.72
CA TRP A 279 9.22 -9.55 -9.02
C TRP A 279 8.44 -10.86 -8.98
N LYS A 280 8.99 -11.89 -8.35
CA LYS A 280 8.29 -13.17 -8.15
C LYS A 280 7.03 -13.01 -7.30
N ALA A 281 7.08 -12.14 -6.28
CA ALA A 281 5.90 -11.82 -5.47
C ALA A 281 4.82 -11.12 -6.31
N ALA A 282 5.19 -10.09 -7.10
CA ALA A 282 4.27 -9.38 -7.98
C ALA A 282 3.66 -10.30 -9.04
N GLU A 283 4.47 -11.11 -9.71
CA GLU A 283 4.03 -12.07 -10.71
C GLU A 283 2.99 -13.02 -10.14
N ARG A 284 3.28 -13.63 -8.97
CA ARG A 284 2.37 -14.57 -8.32
C ARG A 284 1.09 -13.89 -7.84
N GLU A 285 1.22 -12.75 -7.16
CA GLU A 285 0.09 -12.06 -6.53
C GLU A 285 -0.85 -11.43 -7.58
N LEU A 286 -0.31 -10.78 -8.61
CA LEU A 286 -1.12 -10.13 -9.65
C LEU A 286 -1.72 -11.13 -10.63
N ALA A 287 -1.02 -12.21 -10.98
CA ALA A 287 -1.59 -13.28 -11.80
C ALA A 287 -2.81 -13.91 -11.11
N ALA A 288 -2.72 -14.13 -9.80
CA ALA A 288 -3.84 -14.67 -9.03
C ALA A 288 -5.04 -13.72 -9.02
N VAL A 289 -4.82 -12.40 -8.93
CA VAL A 289 -5.89 -11.39 -9.02
C VAL A 289 -6.52 -11.39 -10.42
N GLU A 290 -5.70 -11.47 -11.47
CA GLU A 290 -6.17 -11.51 -12.87
C GLU A 290 -7.02 -12.76 -13.16
N ASP A 291 -6.56 -13.92 -12.71
CA ASP A 291 -7.32 -15.17 -12.84
C ASP A 291 -8.67 -15.07 -12.11
N ARG A 292 -8.71 -14.42 -10.94
CA ARG A 292 -9.96 -14.15 -10.21
C ARG A 292 -10.90 -13.20 -10.96
N LEU A 293 -10.36 -12.13 -11.53
CA LEU A 293 -11.12 -11.22 -12.38
C LEU A 293 -11.70 -11.93 -13.62
N ARG A 294 -10.93 -12.86 -14.20
CA ARG A 294 -11.28 -13.53 -15.45
C ARG A 294 -12.21 -14.73 -15.30
N PHE A 295 -12.01 -15.54 -14.27
CA PHE A 295 -12.66 -16.86 -14.16
C PHE A 295 -13.63 -16.99 -13.00
N PHE A 296 -13.38 -16.31 -11.88
CA PHE A 296 -14.11 -16.57 -10.62
C PHE A 296 -15.14 -15.48 -10.30
N GLY A 297 -14.87 -14.21 -10.62
CA GLY A 297 -15.80 -13.11 -10.43
C GLY A 297 -15.99 -12.65 -8.97
N HIS A 298 -15.27 -13.25 -8.02
CA HIS A 298 -15.32 -12.91 -6.60
C HIS A 298 -13.96 -12.38 -6.14
N LEU A 299 -13.91 -11.11 -5.76
CA LEU A 299 -12.72 -10.46 -5.20
C LEU A 299 -12.89 -10.32 -3.69
N THR A 300 -11.82 -10.59 -2.96
CA THR A 300 -11.73 -10.45 -1.50
C THR A 300 -11.07 -9.14 -1.12
N ARG A 301 -11.20 -8.66 0.14
CA ARG A 301 -10.45 -7.51 0.68
C ARG A 301 -8.94 -7.62 0.51
N GLN A 302 -8.40 -8.85 0.47
CA GLN A 302 -7.00 -9.08 0.21
C GLN A 302 -6.61 -8.76 -1.23
N ASP A 303 -7.53 -8.90 -2.20
CA ASP A 303 -7.29 -8.54 -3.59
C ASP A 303 -7.18 -7.02 -3.77
N GLU A 304 -8.04 -6.21 -3.14
CA GLU A 304 -7.86 -4.75 -3.12
C GLU A 304 -6.59 -4.37 -2.40
N ALA A 305 -6.30 -4.96 -1.24
CA ALA A 305 -5.05 -4.67 -0.53
C ALA A 305 -3.82 -5.03 -1.39
N CYS A 306 -3.88 -6.13 -2.14
CA CYS A 306 -2.85 -6.55 -3.09
C CYS A 306 -2.71 -5.55 -4.25
N VAL A 307 -3.83 -5.19 -4.90
CA VAL A 307 -3.83 -4.23 -6.00
C VAL A 307 -3.37 -2.87 -5.52
N LYS A 308 -3.82 -2.37 -4.37
CA LYS A 308 -3.36 -1.10 -3.78
C LYS A 308 -1.89 -1.13 -3.39
N LYS A 309 -1.40 -2.23 -2.82
CA LYS A 309 0.02 -2.44 -2.53
C LYS A 309 0.84 -2.28 -3.81
N TRP A 310 0.48 -3.03 -4.85
CA TRP A 310 1.24 -2.98 -6.10
C TRP A 310 1.00 -1.71 -6.91
N SER A 311 -0.18 -1.09 -6.84
CA SER A 311 -0.50 0.20 -7.48
C SER A 311 0.20 1.36 -6.79
N GLY A 312 0.32 1.36 -5.46
CA GLY A 312 1.16 2.31 -4.74
C GLY A 312 2.63 2.13 -5.12
N TRP A 313 3.09 0.88 -5.16
CA TRP A 313 4.49 0.55 -5.45
C TRP A 313 4.88 0.85 -6.91
N LEU A 314 4.13 0.31 -7.88
CA LEU A 314 4.32 0.52 -9.31
C LEU A 314 3.90 1.93 -9.72
N GLY A 315 2.87 2.51 -9.11
CA GLY A 315 2.50 3.90 -9.35
C GLY A 315 3.65 4.85 -9.03
N GLN A 316 4.34 4.66 -7.90
CA GLN A 316 5.51 5.45 -7.52
C GLN A 316 6.72 5.12 -8.40
N LYS A 317 7.03 3.85 -8.70
CA LYS A 317 8.19 3.47 -9.54
C LYS A 317 8.02 3.74 -11.03
N LEU A 318 6.81 3.58 -11.58
CA LEU A 318 6.51 3.69 -13.01
C LEU A 318 6.24 5.13 -13.46
N SER A 319 5.76 6.01 -12.58
CA SER A 319 5.83 7.46 -12.82
C SER A 319 7.25 8.01 -12.82
N HIS A 320 8.23 7.24 -12.31
CA HIS A 320 9.65 7.59 -12.29
C HIS A 320 10.48 6.89 -13.38
N THR A 321 10.00 5.79 -14.00
CA THR A 321 10.73 5.09 -15.08
C THR A 321 10.51 5.65 -16.49
N SER A 322 9.65 6.65 -16.69
CA SER A 322 9.74 7.46 -17.92
C SER A 322 11.01 8.33 -17.97
N HIS A 323 11.75 8.46 -16.85
CA HIS A 323 12.98 9.25 -16.80
C HIS A 323 14.18 8.62 -16.07
N LEU A 324 14.05 7.53 -15.32
CA LEU A 324 15.17 7.01 -14.52
C LEU A 324 15.18 5.47 -14.47
N SER A 325 16.11 4.84 -15.19
CA SER A 325 16.61 3.49 -14.90
C SER A 325 18.10 3.59 -14.57
N PRO A 326 18.55 3.23 -13.35
CA PRO A 326 19.96 3.28 -12.97
C PRO A 326 20.83 2.20 -13.63
N ASP A 327 20.23 1.18 -14.27
CA ASP A 327 20.95 0.03 -14.84
C ASP A 327 20.76 -0.16 -16.36
N SER A 328 20.00 0.71 -17.02
CA SER A 328 20.23 0.89 -18.45
C SER A 328 21.54 1.66 -18.59
N GLY A 329 22.52 1.13 -19.31
CA GLY A 329 23.71 1.86 -19.80
C GLY A 329 23.40 3.04 -20.73
N LEU A 330 22.27 3.72 -20.48
CA LEU A 330 21.75 4.93 -21.09
C LEU A 330 21.19 5.90 -20.02
N ALA A 331 21.48 5.70 -18.73
CA ALA A 331 21.66 6.86 -17.85
C ALA A 331 22.97 7.50 -18.30
N ILE A 332 22.91 8.33 -19.34
CA ILE A 332 23.90 9.39 -19.47
C ILE A 332 23.71 10.16 -18.16
N GLU A 333 24.61 9.97 -17.19
CA GLU A 333 24.77 10.93 -16.10
C GLU A 333 24.68 12.28 -16.79
N SER A 334 23.60 13.04 -16.54
CA SER A 334 23.59 14.42 -17.00
C SER A 334 24.91 15.00 -16.47
N ALA A 335 25.71 15.67 -17.30
CA ALA A 335 27.04 16.13 -16.88
C ALA A 335 26.99 16.90 -15.52
N ASN A 336 25.82 17.47 -15.21
CA ASN A 336 25.46 18.12 -13.96
C ASN A 336 25.26 17.19 -12.74
N GLU A 337 24.74 15.96 -12.88
CA GLU A 337 24.61 15.00 -11.75
C GLU A 337 25.99 14.55 -11.26
N GLY A 338 26.82 14.05 -12.18
CA GLY A 338 28.18 13.63 -11.83
C GLY A 338 29.01 14.77 -11.27
N ALA A 339 28.84 16.00 -11.77
CA ALA A 339 29.50 17.18 -11.22
C ALA A 339 29.07 17.50 -9.77
N LEU A 340 27.76 17.46 -9.49
CA LEU A 340 27.24 17.68 -8.13
C LEU A 340 27.66 16.57 -7.16
N LEU A 341 27.62 15.30 -7.58
CA LEU A 341 28.09 14.19 -6.77
C LEU A 341 29.58 14.31 -6.46
N ARG A 342 30.41 14.74 -7.43
CA ARG A 342 31.82 15.04 -7.20
C ARG A 342 31.99 16.18 -6.19
N GLN A 343 31.26 17.28 -6.33
CA GLN A 343 31.31 18.40 -5.38
C GLN A 343 30.96 17.95 -3.94
N ILE A 344 29.88 17.16 -3.78
CA ILE A 344 29.48 16.63 -2.47
C ILE A 344 30.57 15.71 -1.91
N ARG A 345 31.09 14.79 -2.74
CA ARG A 345 32.16 13.87 -2.37
C ARG A 345 33.42 14.62 -1.92
N ASP A 346 33.82 15.66 -2.66
CA ASP A 346 35.00 16.44 -2.33
C ASP A 346 34.83 17.21 -1.01
N GLY A 347 33.61 17.67 -0.70
CA GLY A 347 33.25 18.18 0.61
C GLY A 347 33.39 17.14 1.73
N LEU A 348 32.90 15.91 1.50
CA LEU A 348 32.93 14.82 2.47
C LEU A 348 34.33 14.25 2.74
N LEU A 349 35.27 14.39 1.80
CA LEU A 349 36.67 13.97 1.96
C LEU A 349 37.41 14.69 3.10
N HIS A 350 36.88 15.80 3.61
CA HIS A 350 37.40 16.47 4.81
C HIS A 350 37.23 15.63 6.09
N ASN A 351 36.38 14.59 6.07
CA ASN A 351 36.21 13.65 7.18
C ASN A 351 36.88 12.31 6.87
N PRO A 352 37.91 11.90 7.63
CA PRO A 352 38.65 10.67 7.37
C PRO A 352 37.79 9.40 7.31
N ALA A 353 36.66 9.37 8.02
CA ALA A 353 35.75 8.22 8.00
C ALA A 353 35.08 8.00 6.64
N PHE A 354 34.96 9.05 5.82
CA PHE A 354 34.43 8.95 4.47
C PHE A 354 35.33 8.14 3.53
N SER A 355 36.64 8.10 3.78
CA SER A 355 37.59 7.32 2.97
C SER A 355 37.56 5.80 3.25
N THR A 356 36.57 5.33 4.03
CA THR A 356 36.38 3.91 4.37
C THR A 356 35.19 3.30 3.63
N ALA A 357 34.86 2.03 3.90
CA ALA A 357 33.65 1.41 3.37
C ALA A 357 32.36 2.20 3.71
N SER A 358 32.36 2.96 4.81
CA SER A 358 31.25 3.83 5.18
C SER A 358 30.98 4.93 4.14
N GLY A 359 32.00 5.44 3.45
CA GLY A 359 31.79 6.47 2.42
C GLY A 359 31.11 5.94 1.18
N ALA A 360 31.45 4.73 0.73
CA ALA A 360 30.80 4.12 -0.43
C ALA A 360 29.30 3.88 -0.17
N ALA A 361 28.96 3.33 1.00
CA ALA A 361 27.57 3.12 1.40
C ALA A 361 26.82 4.46 1.58
N PHE A 362 27.47 5.46 2.18
CA PHE A 362 26.88 6.79 2.33
C PHE A 362 26.62 7.47 0.99
N MET A 363 27.50 7.28 -0.01
CA MET A 363 27.31 7.84 -1.35
C MET A 363 26.10 7.26 -2.10
N GLN A 364 25.66 6.03 -1.78
CA GLN A 364 24.40 5.49 -2.32
C GLN A 364 23.19 6.27 -1.81
N LEU A 365 23.19 6.62 -0.52
CA LEU A 365 22.16 7.46 0.08
C LEU A 365 22.21 8.89 -0.48
N VAL A 366 23.41 9.50 -0.57
CA VAL A 366 23.61 10.84 -1.17
C VAL A 366 23.08 10.90 -2.60
N THR A 367 23.36 9.87 -3.41
CA THR A 367 22.90 9.78 -4.80
C THR A 367 21.38 9.69 -4.89
N SER A 368 20.79 8.84 -4.04
CA SER A 368 19.33 8.71 -3.95
C SER A 368 18.68 10.04 -3.55
N THR A 369 19.26 10.74 -2.57
CA THR A 369 18.79 12.04 -2.08
C THR A 369 18.89 13.12 -3.14
N LEU A 370 20.01 13.23 -3.85
CA LEU A 370 20.17 14.19 -4.96
C LEU A 370 19.06 14.01 -6.02
N ARG A 371 18.75 12.75 -6.35
CA ARG A 371 17.66 12.42 -7.28
C ARG A 371 16.28 12.76 -6.71
N PHE A 372 16.08 12.60 -5.40
CA PHE A 372 14.87 13.09 -4.71
C PHE A 372 14.72 14.61 -4.80
N LEU A 373 15.81 15.39 -4.68
CA LEU A 373 15.72 16.85 -4.81
C LEU A 373 15.25 17.26 -6.21
N ARG A 374 15.77 16.60 -7.25
CA ARG A 374 15.31 16.80 -8.63
C ARG A 374 13.85 16.44 -8.77
N LEU A 375 13.43 15.32 -8.20
CA LEU A 375 12.04 14.89 -8.18
C LEU A 375 11.12 15.95 -7.54
N ALA A 376 11.47 16.43 -6.35
CA ALA A 376 10.69 17.44 -5.66
C ALA A 376 10.68 18.79 -6.40
N ALA A 377 11.76 19.11 -7.13
CA ALA A 377 11.83 20.27 -8.00
C ALA A 377 10.92 20.14 -9.24
N ASP A 378 10.80 18.96 -9.83
CA ASP A 378 9.99 18.76 -11.04
C ASP A 378 8.51 18.52 -10.72
N HIS A 379 8.20 17.88 -9.59
CA HIS A 379 6.83 17.51 -9.22
C HIS A 379 6.25 18.41 -8.13
N ARG A 380 4.99 18.83 -8.32
CA ARG A 380 4.24 19.62 -7.33
C ARG A 380 3.52 18.77 -6.29
N ALA A 381 4.27 18.18 -5.36
CA ALA A 381 3.72 17.63 -4.13
C ALA A 381 3.00 18.72 -3.29
N PRO A 382 2.03 18.37 -2.42
CA PRO A 382 1.23 19.35 -1.67
C PRO A 382 2.08 20.39 -0.91
N TYR A 383 3.17 19.95 -0.26
CA TYR A 383 4.06 20.82 0.51
C TYR A 383 4.93 21.77 -0.36
N THR A 384 4.95 21.55 -1.67
CA THR A 384 5.69 22.40 -2.61
C THR A 384 4.86 23.51 -3.24
N ARG A 385 3.56 23.53 -2.98
CA ARG A 385 2.61 24.53 -3.47
C ARG A 385 2.51 25.71 -2.51
N PRO A 386 2.04 26.88 -2.96
CA PRO A 386 1.74 27.99 -2.07
C PRO A 386 0.70 27.57 -1.03
N PHE A 387 0.86 28.04 0.20
CA PHE A 387 -0.07 27.73 1.29
C PHE A 387 -0.70 29.00 1.89
N PRO A 388 -1.93 28.93 2.40
CA PRO A 388 -2.54 30.05 3.11
C PRO A 388 -1.78 30.39 4.40
N LYS A 389 -1.75 31.67 4.78
CA LYS A 389 -1.14 32.13 6.04
C LYS A 389 -1.63 31.29 7.23
N GLY A 390 -0.69 30.80 8.04
CA GLY A 390 -0.98 29.94 9.20
C GLY A 390 -1.25 28.46 8.87
N LYS A 391 -1.20 28.06 7.60
CA LYS A 391 -1.35 26.66 7.14
C LYS A 391 -0.08 26.13 6.47
N ALA A 392 1.07 26.57 6.95
CA ALA A 392 2.37 26.07 6.50
C ALA A 392 2.45 24.55 6.67
N PRO A 393 2.89 23.80 5.63
CA PRO A 393 3.17 22.38 5.75
C PRO A 393 4.09 22.07 6.94
N LEU A 394 3.89 20.90 7.54
CA LEU A 394 4.78 20.36 8.56
C LEU A 394 5.91 19.58 7.91
N GLU A 395 7.02 19.40 8.64
CA GLU A 395 8.17 18.61 8.21
C GLU A 395 7.80 17.15 7.87
N ALA A 396 6.81 16.58 8.58
CA ALA A 396 6.27 15.25 8.35
C ALA A 396 5.86 15.01 6.88
N ALA A 397 5.33 16.03 6.19
CA ALA A 397 4.95 15.90 4.79
C ALA A 397 6.15 15.67 3.85
N LEU A 398 7.30 16.29 4.16
CA LEU A 398 8.54 16.08 3.43
C LEU A 398 9.18 14.75 3.83
N GLN A 399 9.19 14.44 5.13
CA GLN A 399 9.73 13.20 5.69
C GLN A 399 9.04 11.95 5.10
N GLU A 400 7.71 11.91 5.10
CA GLU A 400 6.95 10.80 4.53
C GLU A 400 7.28 10.62 3.04
N HIS A 401 7.28 11.71 2.27
CA HIS A 401 7.59 11.63 0.84
C HIS A 401 9.03 11.15 0.58
N TYR A 402 9.98 11.62 1.38
CA TYR A 402 11.38 11.20 1.30
C TYR A 402 11.56 9.72 1.70
N PHE A 403 10.93 9.29 2.79
CA PHE A 403 10.94 7.89 3.24
C PHE A 403 10.37 6.97 2.17
N TRP A 404 9.19 7.27 1.63
CA TRP A 404 8.59 6.45 0.57
C TRP A 404 9.43 6.44 -0.70
N TYR A 405 10.03 7.58 -1.06
CA TYR A 405 10.97 7.66 -2.17
C TYR A 405 12.17 6.71 -1.95
N LEU A 406 12.83 6.74 -0.78
CA LEU A 406 13.94 5.85 -0.46
C LEU A 406 13.51 4.38 -0.43
N GLY A 407 12.32 4.10 0.12
CA GLY A 407 11.60 2.82 0.04
C GLY A 407 11.47 2.30 -1.38
N ALA A 408 11.32 3.21 -2.33
CA ALA A 408 11.28 2.97 -3.76
C ALA A 408 12.68 3.08 -4.44
N THR A 409 13.78 2.90 -3.73
CA THR A 409 15.13 2.75 -4.32
C THR A 409 15.73 1.38 -3.98
N GLY A 410 16.99 1.15 -4.32
CA GLY A 410 17.74 -0.03 -3.85
C GLY A 410 17.95 -0.07 -2.32
N LEU A 411 17.60 1.00 -1.60
CA LEU A 411 17.72 1.13 -0.15
C LEU A 411 16.45 0.73 0.61
N GLY A 412 15.40 0.27 -0.08
CA GLY A 412 14.07 0.16 0.52
C GLY A 412 13.96 -0.80 1.69
N ASP A 413 14.55 -1.98 1.58
CA ASP A 413 14.57 -3.00 2.65
C ASP A 413 15.42 -2.59 3.86
N SER A 414 16.17 -1.48 3.74
CA SER A 414 17.05 -0.96 4.78
C SER A 414 16.71 0.45 5.24
N THR A 415 15.56 0.98 4.82
CA THR A 415 15.07 2.30 5.22
C THR A 415 14.00 2.18 6.30
N PHE A 416 14.12 2.98 7.36
CA PHE A 416 13.21 3.02 8.49
C PHE A 416 12.83 4.48 8.79
N MET A 417 11.63 4.70 9.31
CA MET A 417 11.10 6.03 9.64
C MET A 417 10.68 6.07 11.11
N GLU A 418 10.88 7.22 11.77
CA GLU A 418 10.47 7.46 13.17
C GLU A 418 11.05 6.43 14.15
N VAL A 419 12.35 6.13 14.04
CA VAL A 419 13.00 5.07 14.83
C VAL A 419 13.28 5.58 16.25
N PRO A 420 12.68 4.98 17.30
CA PRO A 420 12.92 5.38 18.68
C PRO A 420 14.25 4.81 19.22
N ASN A 421 14.75 5.39 20.33
CA ASN A 421 15.86 4.86 21.13
C ASN A 421 17.24 4.87 20.45
N ILE A 422 17.49 5.82 19.53
CA ILE A 422 18.84 6.12 19.04
C ILE A 422 19.31 7.42 19.72
N SER A 423 20.38 7.34 20.53
CA SER A 423 20.97 8.49 21.23
C SER A 423 19.96 9.34 22.02
N THR A 424 19.10 8.69 22.83
CA THR A 424 18.04 9.32 23.67
C THR A 424 16.91 10.05 22.92
N GLY A 425 16.91 10.03 21.58
CA GLY A 425 15.91 10.70 20.74
C GLY A 425 15.22 9.77 19.73
N ARG A 426 14.56 10.39 18.75
CA ARG A 426 13.82 9.75 17.66
C ARG A 426 14.37 10.24 16.34
N VAL A 427 14.80 9.31 15.50
CA VAL A 427 15.38 9.63 14.19
C VAL A 427 14.27 9.70 13.14
N ASP A 428 14.24 10.77 12.34
CA ASP A 428 13.23 10.97 11.31
C ASP A 428 13.30 9.89 10.23
N VAL A 429 14.48 9.71 9.60
CA VAL A 429 14.74 8.63 8.62
C VAL A 429 16.11 8.00 8.87
N LEU A 430 16.15 6.68 8.96
CA LEU A 430 17.34 5.86 9.15
C LEU A 430 17.55 4.94 7.94
N VAL A 431 18.77 4.88 7.41
CA VAL A 431 19.17 3.91 6.39
C VAL A 431 20.28 3.02 6.94
N VAL A 432 20.11 1.71 6.80
CA VAL A 432 21.12 0.70 7.16
C VAL A 432 21.85 0.26 5.89
N GLY A 433 23.06 0.77 5.70
CA GLY A 433 23.93 0.37 4.60
C GLY A 433 24.54 -1.02 4.79
N GLU A 434 25.23 -1.48 3.75
CA GLU A 434 25.99 -2.74 3.79
C GLU A 434 26.97 -2.79 4.97
N GLY A 435 27.12 -3.96 5.59
CA GLY A 435 27.93 -4.12 6.80
C GLY A 435 27.30 -3.54 8.08
N GLY A 436 25.99 -3.25 8.07
CA GLY A 436 25.25 -2.78 9.25
C GLY A 436 25.49 -1.31 9.61
N LYS A 437 26.06 -0.55 8.67
CA LYS A 437 26.36 0.88 8.79
C LYS A 437 25.07 1.68 8.85
N ARG A 438 25.00 2.70 9.70
CA ARG A 438 23.76 3.45 9.97
C ARG A 438 23.95 4.90 9.58
N PHE A 439 23.08 5.41 8.73
CA PHE A 439 23.07 6.79 8.29
C PHE A 439 21.73 7.42 8.62
N VAL A 440 21.79 8.60 9.22
CA VAL A 440 20.61 9.35 9.66
C VAL A 440 20.36 10.50 8.71
N THR A 441 19.09 10.68 8.33
CA THR A 441 18.59 11.93 7.75
C THR A 441 17.66 12.59 8.74
N GLU A 442 18.05 13.78 9.20
CA GLU A 442 17.18 14.66 9.98
C GLU A 442 16.36 15.53 9.03
N VAL A 443 15.06 15.69 9.30
CA VAL A 443 14.14 16.47 8.47
C VAL A 443 13.66 17.70 9.25
N LYS A 444 13.77 18.88 8.65
CA LYS A 444 13.32 20.14 9.27
C LYS A 444 12.49 20.97 8.31
N ARG A 445 11.76 21.94 8.84
CA ARG A 445 11.14 23.01 8.05
C ARG A 445 11.70 24.37 8.44
N GLU A 446 11.83 25.25 7.46
CA GLU A 446 12.31 26.62 7.64
C GLU A 446 11.31 27.63 7.06
N LEU A 447 11.00 28.68 7.80
CA LEU A 447 9.98 29.68 7.45
C LEU A 447 10.53 31.10 7.31
N SER A 448 11.75 31.35 7.80
CA SER A 448 12.34 32.68 7.93
C SER A 448 13.59 32.84 7.07
N ASP A 449 14.61 31.99 7.26
CA ASP A 449 15.90 32.09 6.56
C ASP A 449 16.42 30.71 6.18
N ALA A 450 16.26 30.35 4.91
CA ALA A 450 16.71 29.08 4.34
C ALA A 450 18.11 29.15 3.71
N SER A 451 18.95 30.11 4.12
CA SER A 451 20.37 30.15 3.73
C SER A 451 21.16 29.05 4.44
N PHE A 452 22.21 28.51 3.79
CA PHE A 452 23.01 27.43 4.38
C PHE A 452 23.65 27.78 5.73
N PRO A 453 24.20 29.00 5.94
CA PRO A 453 24.73 29.37 7.25
C PRO A 453 23.66 29.34 8.35
N ALA A 454 22.47 29.90 8.09
CA ALA A 454 21.37 29.92 9.05
C ALA A 454 20.87 28.49 9.36
N ILE A 455 20.70 27.67 8.32
CA ILE A 455 20.31 26.26 8.46
C ILE A 455 21.35 25.47 9.27
N ALA A 456 22.64 25.64 8.97
CA ALA A 456 23.71 24.95 9.67
C ALA A 456 23.76 25.36 11.14
N ASP A 457 23.64 26.65 11.45
CA ASP A 457 23.66 27.12 12.84
C ASP A 457 22.44 26.68 13.65
N ALA A 458 21.26 26.57 13.02
CA ALA A 458 20.04 26.13 13.68
C ALA A 458 19.95 24.62 13.89
N TYR A 459 20.39 23.81 12.91
CA TYR A 459 20.02 22.39 12.84
C TYR A 459 21.21 21.42 12.79
N PHE A 460 22.45 21.88 12.59
CA PHE A 460 23.61 20.98 12.49
C PHE A 460 23.79 20.11 13.74
N GLY A 461 23.59 20.68 14.94
CA GLY A 461 23.70 19.93 16.19
C GLY A 461 22.76 18.72 16.22
N GLN A 462 21.49 18.92 15.88
CA GLN A 462 20.49 17.84 15.85
C GLN A 462 20.86 16.74 14.84
N ALA A 463 21.35 17.12 13.65
CA ALA A 463 21.81 16.16 12.65
C ALA A 463 23.10 15.42 13.07
N ALA A 464 23.95 16.04 13.90
CA ALA A 464 25.22 15.47 14.36
C ALA A 464 25.09 14.61 15.64
N ASP A 465 24.07 14.85 16.47
CA ASP A 465 23.89 14.21 17.79
C ASP A 465 23.64 12.69 17.71
N TYR A 466 23.14 12.20 16.58
CA TYR A 466 22.89 10.76 16.39
C TYR A 466 24.17 9.94 16.16
N HIS A 467 25.32 10.59 15.99
CA HIS A 467 26.60 9.97 15.62
C HIS A 467 27.42 9.42 16.81
N VAL A 468 26.82 9.30 18.00
CA VAL A 468 27.48 8.66 19.15
C VAL A 468 27.66 7.15 18.93
N ASN A 469 26.72 6.51 18.19
CA ASN A 469 26.73 5.07 17.89
C ASN A 469 26.64 4.75 16.37
N SER A 470 26.74 5.75 15.50
CA SER A 470 26.70 5.60 14.03
C SER A 470 27.96 6.18 13.39
N ASP A 471 28.11 5.99 12.08
CA ASP A 471 29.21 6.61 11.33
C ASP A 471 29.09 8.15 11.41
N PRO A 472 30.21 8.90 11.37
CA PRO A 472 30.23 10.36 11.52
C PRO A 472 29.73 11.12 10.28
N LEU A 473 28.81 10.51 9.52
CA LEU A 473 28.28 10.96 8.24
C LEU A 473 26.76 10.95 8.31
N GLY A 474 26.12 12.09 8.03
CA GLY A 474 24.69 12.26 8.14
C GLY A 474 24.12 13.23 7.10
N GLN A 475 22.81 13.35 7.06
CA GLN A 475 22.10 14.25 6.15
C GLN A 475 21.13 15.13 6.92
N LEU A 476 20.96 16.35 6.43
CA LEU A 476 19.91 17.27 6.87
C LEU A 476 19.06 17.64 5.66
N LEU A 477 17.77 17.36 5.72
CA LEU A 477 16.81 17.63 4.65
C LEU A 477 15.83 18.71 5.12
N VAL A 478 15.92 19.90 4.53
CA VAL A 478 15.17 21.09 4.97
C VAL A 478 14.08 21.44 3.97
N LEU A 479 12.83 21.47 4.43
CA LEU A 479 11.70 22.05 3.71
C LEU A 479 11.75 23.58 3.83
N ASP A 480 12.12 24.25 2.76
CA ASP A 480 12.15 25.70 2.69
C ASP A 480 10.78 26.26 2.31
N LEU A 481 10.12 26.94 3.25
CA LEU A 481 8.82 27.58 3.11
C LEU A 481 8.91 29.11 3.11
N THR A 482 10.10 29.68 2.90
CA THR A 482 10.31 31.12 2.77
C THR A 482 9.61 31.70 1.53
N ASP A 483 9.68 33.02 1.34
CA ASP A 483 9.08 33.66 0.17
C ASP A 483 9.93 33.43 -1.09
N HIS A 484 9.33 32.77 -2.09
CA HIS A 484 9.92 32.48 -3.40
C HIS A 484 9.37 33.34 -4.53
N SER A 485 8.79 34.51 -4.21
CA SER A 485 8.14 35.40 -5.19
C SER A 485 9.08 35.94 -6.28
N GLU A 486 10.40 35.96 -6.03
CA GLU A 486 11.44 36.35 -6.99
C GLU A 486 12.01 35.18 -7.81
N GLY A 487 11.54 33.96 -7.54
CA GLY A 487 11.96 32.75 -8.25
C GLY A 487 12.53 31.68 -7.32
N VAL A 488 12.64 30.46 -7.85
CA VAL A 488 13.14 29.28 -7.12
C VAL A 488 14.56 28.97 -7.58
N PRO A 489 15.54 28.86 -6.67
CA PRO A 489 16.91 28.51 -7.03
C PRO A 489 17.02 27.16 -7.74
N ALA A 490 18.04 27.01 -8.59
CA ALA A 490 18.37 25.72 -9.20
C ALA A 490 18.72 24.68 -8.12
N VAL A 491 18.49 23.39 -8.42
CA VAL A 491 18.82 22.27 -7.52
C VAL A 491 20.30 22.28 -7.13
N ALA A 492 21.20 22.69 -8.04
CA ALA A 492 22.63 22.83 -7.76
C ALA A 492 22.93 23.80 -6.60
N ASN A 493 22.09 24.80 -6.38
CA ASN A 493 22.21 25.79 -5.30
C ASN A 493 21.40 25.40 -4.05
N SER A 494 20.98 24.13 -3.95
CA SER A 494 20.17 23.61 -2.85
C SER A 494 20.88 22.49 -2.10
N ILE A 495 22.20 22.40 -2.24
CA ILE A 495 23.03 21.40 -1.57
C ILE A 495 24.28 22.08 -1.00
N SER A 496 24.64 21.76 0.24
CA SER A 496 25.92 22.11 0.86
C SER A 496 26.47 20.92 1.66
N VAL A 497 27.78 20.89 1.90
CA VAL A 497 28.41 19.93 2.81
C VAL A 497 29.07 20.72 3.92
N GLU A 498 28.66 20.46 5.15
CA GLU A 498 29.22 21.08 6.34
C GLU A 498 29.99 20.05 7.16
N THR A 499 31.20 20.40 7.58
CA THR A 499 31.99 19.56 8.49
C THR A 499 32.41 20.38 9.69
N ARG A 500 32.03 19.95 10.89
CA ARG A 500 32.37 20.61 12.16
C ARG A 500 32.93 19.61 13.15
N ASP A 501 33.77 20.09 14.07
CA ASP A 501 34.17 19.32 15.25
C ASP A 501 33.03 19.34 16.27
N VAL A 502 32.58 18.16 16.68
CA VAL A 502 31.59 17.99 17.74
C VAL A 502 32.15 17.03 18.78
N GLY A 503 32.51 17.56 19.95
CA GLY A 503 33.02 16.75 21.06
C GLY A 503 34.36 16.08 20.80
N GLY A 504 35.23 16.67 19.98
CA GLY A 504 36.55 16.12 19.64
C GLY A 504 36.53 15.13 18.48
N SER A 505 35.45 15.09 17.69
CA SER A 505 35.31 14.24 16.52
C SER A 505 34.67 15.01 15.38
N LEU A 506 35.25 14.89 14.18
CA LEU A 506 34.68 15.50 12.97
C LEU A 506 33.37 14.82 12.60
N ARG A 507 32.34 15.62 12.35
CA ARG A 507 31.04 15.19 11.82
C ARG A 507 30.80 15.90 10.51
N SER A 508 30.40 15.16 9.48
CA SER A 508 30.04 15.73 8.18
C SER A 508 28.57 15.51 7.89
N ILE A 509 27.88 16.60 7.59
CA ILE A 509 26.46 16.61 7.27
C ILE A 509 26.29 17.16 5.86
N VAL A 510 25.60 16.40 5.00
CA VAL A 510 25.14 16.92 3.70
C VAL A 510 23.79 17.58 3.91
N ILE A 511 23.73 18.88 3.65
CA ILE A 511 22.54 19.71 3.80
C ILE A 511 21.85 19.80 2.44
N TYR A 512 20.57 19.46 2.40
CA TYR A 512 19.72 19.51 1.23
C TYR A 512 18.53 20.41 1.50
N VAL A 513 18.24 21.34 0.59
CA VAL A 513 17.10 22.26 0.70
C VAL A 513 16.05 21.92 -0.35
N VAL A 514 14.87 21.51 0.09
CA VAL A 514 13.72 21.22 -0.75
C VAL A 514 12.81 22.44 -0.78
N ARG A 515 12.65 23.04 -1.97
CA ARG A 515 11.92 24.29 -2.15
C ARG A 515 10.42 24.06 -2.08
N GLY A 516 9.83 24.45 -0.95
CA GLY A 516 8.41 24.53 -0.71
C GLY A 516 7.81 25.86 -1.18
N ASN A 517 6.52 26.10 -0.91
CA ASN A 517 5.87 27.40 -1.15
C ASN A 517 6.10 28.04 -2.54
N ARG A 518 6.26 27.22 -3.58
CA ARG A 518 6.70 27.72 -4.88
C ARG A 518 5.53 28.38 -5.61
N PRO A 519 5.62 29.66 -6.02
CA PRO A 519 4.56 30.30 -6.79
C PRO A 519 4.29 29.56 -8.11
N GLU A 520 3.10 29.75 -8.68
CA GLU A 520 2.84 29.31 -10.04
C GLU A 520 3.72 30.08 -11.03
N PRO A 521 4.18 29.48 -12.15
CA PRO A 521 5.06 30.16 -13.10
C PRO A 521 4.46 31.48 -13.63
N SER A 522 3.13 31.55 -13.74
CA SER A 522 2.39 32.75 -14.12
C SER A 522 2.34 33.85 -13.06
N ALA A 523 2.71 33.53 -11.81
CA ALA A 523 2.71 34.44 -10.66
C ALA A 523 4.12 34.89 -10.24
N THR A 524 5.18 34.32 -10.81
CA THR A 524 6.57 34.69 -10.53
C THR A 524 6.91 36.03 -11.19
N LYS A 525 7.50 36.97 -10.44
CA LYS A 525 7.95 38.26 -11.00
C LYS A 525 9.17 38.04 -11.88
N SER A 526 9.30 38.82 -12.96
CA SER A 526 10.52 38.81 -13.78
C SER A 526 11.73 39.20 -12.92
N PRO A 527 12.81 38.40 -12.92
CA PRO A 527 14.03 38.73 -12.19
C PRO A 527 14.60 40.09 -12.64
N ARG A 528 15.23 40.83 -11.72
CA ARG A 528 15.92 42.08 -12.09
C ARG A 528 17.10 41.76 -13.03
N PRO A 529 17.34 42.56 -14.09
CA PRO A 529 18.52 42.39 -14.91
C PRO A 529 19.78 42.55 -14.05
N VAL A 530 20.80 41.73 -14.33
CA VAL A 530 22.12 41.90 -13.74
C VAL A 530 22.62 43.29 -14.13
N GLN A 531 22.78 44.19 -13.14
CA GLN A 531 23.44 45.47 -13.39
C GLN A 531 24.91 45.17 -13.68
N SER A 532 25.32 45.37 -14.93
CA SER A 532 26.75 45.44 -15.27
C SER A 532 27.35 46.58 -14.43
N GLY A 533 28.26 46.22 -13.51
CA GLY A 533 29.11 47.19 -12.84
C GLY A 533 29.92 47.99 -13.87
N PRO A 534 30.43 49.19 -13.50
CA PRO A 534 31.12 50.04 -14.45
C PRO A 534 32.33 49.29 -15.01
N GLU A 535 32.40 49.21 -16.34
CA GLU A 535 33.61 48.81 -17.05
C GLU A 535 34.72 49.78 -16.63
N ASN A 536 35.75 49.26 -15.96
CA ASN A 536 36.97 50.01 -15.72
C ASN A 536 37.72 50.10 -17.06
N GLU A 537 37.71 51.30 -17.67
CA GLU A 537 38.76 51.75 -18.59
C GLU A 537 40.08 52.03 -17.86
#